data_AF-A0AA43BC02-F1
#
_entry.id   AF-A0AA43BC02-F1
#
_cell.length_a   1.000
_cell.length_b   1.000
_cell.length_c   1.000
_cell.angle_alpha   90.00
_cell.angle_beta   90.00
_cell.angle_gamma   90.00
#
_symmetry.space_group_name_H-M   'P 1'
#
loop_
_entity.id
_entity.type
_entity.pdbx_description
1 polymer ?
#
loop_
_entity_poly.entity_id
_entity_poly.type
_entity_poly.pdbx_seq_one_letter_code
_entity_poly.pdbx_strand_id
1 'polypeptide(L)'
;MFDLAAVGDRHGIDYVVSAMRQCDLSRCEKALEIIEKAKPDFVRSIIGQLMFRPMTAHLVDTAQAMSRDYLIETISQLRAANAARNP
;
A
#
# COMPACT_ATOMS: atom_id res chain seq x y z
N MET A 1 -0.63 -3.33 -4.64
CA MET A 1 0.32 -2.26 -4.98
C MET A 1 -0.27 -1.35 -6.05
N PHE A 2 -0.50 -1.82 -7.28
CA PHE A 2 -1.03 -0.97 -8.35
C PHE A 2 -2.45 -0.46 -8.13
N ASP A 3 -3.39 -1.30 -7.70
CA ASP A 3 -4.78 -0.85 -7.46
C ASP A 3 -4.84 0.23 -6.39
N LEU A 4 -4.10 0.04 -5.30
CA LEU A 4 -4.05 0.98 -4.19
C LEU A 4 -3.40 2.31 -4.61
N ALA A 5 -2.31 2.24 -5.40
CA ALA A 5 -1.68 3.42 -5.97
C ALA A 5 -2.61 4.17 -6.94
N ALA A 6 -3.34 3.46 -7.80
CA ALA A 6 -4.29 4.04 -8.74
C ALA A 6 -5.47 4.72 -8.02
N VAL A 7 -5.98 4.12 -6.94
CA VAL A 7 -7.01 4.75 -6.09
C VAL A 7 -6.46 5.99 -5.41
N GLY A 8 -5.23 5.92 -4.87
CA GLY A 8 -4.57 7.06 -4.23
C GLY A 8 -4.31 8.22 -5.18
N ASP A 9 -3.85 7.94 -6.40
CA ASP A 9 -3.65 8.94 -7.46
C ASP A 9 -4.97 9.65 -7.83
N ARG A 10 -6.06 8.87 -7.96
CA ARG A 10 -7.36 9.40 -8.36
C ARG A 10 -8.13 10.12 -7.24
N HIS A 11 -8.03 9.64 -6.00
CA HIS A 11 -8.91 10.05 -4.90
C HIS A 11 -8.18 10.69 -3.71
N GLY A 12 -6.85 10.67 -3.71
CA GLY A 12 -6.03 11.18 -2.63
C GLY A 12 -5.87 10.22 -1.45
N ILE A 13 -4.87 10.52 -0.62
CA ILE A 13 -4.48 9.71 0.55
C ILE A 13 -5.60 9.60 1.59
N ASP A 14 -6.33 10.69 1.87
CA ASP A 14 -7.37 10.71 2.90
C ASP A 14 -8.49 9.72 2.60
N TYR A 15 -8.87 9.60 1.31
CA TYR A 15 -9.85 8.63 0.86
C TYR A 15 -9.34 7.20 1.07
N VAL A 16 -8.12 6.91 0.65
CA VAL A 16 -7.50 5.58 0.79
C VAL A 16 -7.44 5.18 2.25
N VAL A 17 -6.92 6.05 3.11
CA VAL A 17 -6.77 5.80 4.53
C VAL A 17 -8.14 5.59 5.19
N SER A 18 -9.13 6.44 4.87
CA SER A 18 -10.50 6.27 5.36
C SER A 18 -11.12 4.93 4.96
N ALA A 19 -10.93 4.51 3.70
CA ALA A 19 -11.39 3.21 3.21
C ALA A 19 -10.66 2.05 3.91
N MET A 20 -9.35 2.16 4.11
CA MET A 20 -8.54 1.13 4.74
C MET A 20 -8.80 0.99 6.24
N ARG A 21 -9.26 2.03 6.93
CA ARG A 21 -9.74 1.94 8.33
C ARG A 21 -10.94 1.00 8.50
N GLN A 22 -11.63 0.61 7.42
CA GLN A 22 -12.68 -0.42 7.47
C GLN A 22 -12.09 -1.84 7.60
N CYS A 23 -10.80 -2.00 7.37
CA CYS A 23 -10.06 -3.21 7.73
C CYS A 23 -9.63 -3.17 9.19
N ASP A 24 -9.43 -4.33 9.79
CA ASP A 24 -8.84 -4.42 11.13
C ASP A 24 -7.32 -4.19 11.08
N LEU A 25 -6.78 -3.76 12.22
CA LEU A 25 -5.35 -3.46 12.38
C LEU A 25 -4.46 -4.62 11.92
N SER A 26 -4.84 -5.86 12.25
CA SER A 26 -4.05 -7.05 11.92
C SER A 26 -3.91 -7.26 10.41
N ARG A 27 -4.96 -7.01 9.63
CA ARG A 27 -4.92 -7.07 8.16
C ARG A 27 -4.02 -6.00 7.58
N CYS A 28 -4.10 -4.77 8.09
CA CYS A 28 -3.22 -3.69 7.63
C CYS A 28 -1.75 -4.00 7.94
N GLU A 29 -1.43 -4.46 9.15
CA GLU A 29 -0.07 -4.86 9.52
C GLU A 29 0.45 -6.01 8.65
N LYS A 30 -0.40 -7.00 8.36
CA LYS A 30 -0.02 -8.12 7.48
C LYS A 30 0.24 -7.67 6.05
N ALA A 31 -0.59 -6.76 5.53
CA ALA A 31 -0.39 -6.18 4.21
C ALA A 31 0.91 -5.38 4.13
N LEU A 32 1.25 -4.63 5.19
CA LEU A 32 2.53 -3.90 5.27
C LEU A 32 3.72 -4.86 5.26
N GLU A 33 3.68 -5.93 6.05
CA GLU A 33 4.72 -6.96 6.08
C GLU A 33 4.96 -7.56 4.68
N ILE A 34 3.89 -7.85 3.93
CA ILE A 34 3.97 -8.39 2.58
C ILE A 34 4.61 -7.38 1.62
N ILE A 35 4.21 -6.12 1.68
CA ILE A 35 4.76 -5.05 0.83
C ILE A 35 6.24 -4.80 1.13
N GLU A 36 6.67 -4.88 2.39
CA GLU A 36 8.08 -4.71 2.76
C GLU A 36 8.94 -5.92 2.37
N LYS A 37 8.36 -7.12 2.32
CA LYS A 37 9.05 -8.33 1.85
C LYS A 37 9.06 -8.48 0.33
N ALA A 38 8.17 -7.79 -0.38
CA ALA A 38 8.12 -7.84 -1.83
C ALA A 38 9.40 -7.25 -2.42
N LYS A 39 10.16 -8.05 -3.17
CA LYS A 39 11.35 -7.60 -3.89
C LYS A 39 10.91 -6.89 -5.18
N PRO A 40 11.12 -5.57 -5.32
CA PRO A 40 10.67 -4.83 -6.50
C PRO A 40 11.25 -5.42 -7.80
N ASP A 41 12.49 -5.93 -7.77
CA ASP A 41 13.13 -6.59 -8.92
C ASP A 41 12.42 -7.87 -9.38
N PHE A 42 11.89 -8.65 -8.44
CA PHE A 42 11.12 -9.86 -8.78
C PHE A 42 9.79 -9.48 -9.42
N VAL A 43 9.13 -8.45 -8.90
CA VAL A 43 7.87 -7.91 -9.47
C VAL A 43 8.11 -7.30 -10.84
N ARG A 44 9.20 -6.54 -11.02
CA ARG A 44 9.66 -6.04 -12.32
C ARG A 44 9.91 -7.17 -13.31
N SER A 45 10.53 -8.28 -12.89
CA SER A 45 10.78 -9.45 -13.75
C SER A 45 9.47 -10.07 -14.24
N ILE A 46 8.49 -10.28 -13.35
CA ILE A 46 7.16 -10.80 -13.72
C ILE A 46 6.43 -9.84 -14.67
N ILE A 47 6.38 -8.55 -14.35
CA ILE A 47 5.73 -7.54 -15.20
C ILE A 47 6.45 -7.41 -16.54
N GLY A 48 7.78 -7.49 -16.55
CA GLY A 48 8.58 -7.49 -17.76
C GLY A 48 8.29 -8.69 -18.66
N GLN A 49 7.95 -9.86 -18.09
CA GLN A 49 7.59 -11.05 -18.86
C GLN A 49 6.13 -11.04 -19.33
N LEU A 50 5.21 -10.51 -18.54
CA LEU A 50 3.77 -10.54 -18.83
C LEU A 50 3.26 -9.30 -19.59
N MET A 51 3.89 -8.15 -19.38
CA MET A 51 3.45 -6.83 -19.85
C MET A 51 4.65 -5.91 -20.12
N PHE A 52 5.59 -6.33 -20.98
CA PHE A 52 6.80 -5.55 -21.25
C PHE A 52 6.48 -4.16 -21.83
N ARG A 53 6.59 -3.14 -20.98
CA ARG A 53 6.52 -1.72 -21.34
C ARG A 53 7.64 -0.99 -20.60
N PRO A 54 8.80 -0.75 -21.24
CA PRO A 54 9.96 -0.13 -20.60
C PRO A 54 9.64 1.20 -19.92
N MET A 55 8.73 1.98 -20.53
CA MET A 55 8.32 3.29 -20.03
C MET A 55 7.59 3.23 -18.69
N THR A 56 7.01 2.08 -18.31
CA THR A 56 6.20 1.94 -17.09
C THR A 56 6.91 1.17 -15.98
N ALA A 57 8.19 0.79 -16.15
CA ALA A 57 8.93 0.01 -15.16
C ALA A 57 9.07 0.72 -13.80
N HIS A 58 9.21 2.05 -13.81
CA HIS A 58 9.29 2.87 -12.61
C HIS A 58 8.00 2.83 -11.76
N LEU A 59 6.85 2.55 -12.38
CA LEU A 59 5.56 2.51 -11.67
C LEU A 59 5.51 1.39 -10.63
N VAL A 60 6.35 0.35 -10.73
CA VAL A 60 6.44 -0.71 -9.71
C VAL A 60 6.93 -0.13 -8.39
N ASP A 61 8.04 0.62 -8.42
CA ASP A 61 8.61 1.24 -7.23
C ASP A 61 7.67 2.29 -6.66
N THR A 62 7.11 3.13 -7.54
CA THR A 62 6.14 4.17 -7.15
C THR A 62 4.92 3.55 -6.48
N ALA A 63 4.32 2.51 -7.07
CA ALA A 63 3.13 1.88 -6.52
C ALA A 63 3.43 1.16 -5.20
N GLN A 64 4.62 0.56 -5.04
CA GLN A 64 5.04 -0.07 -3.79
C GLN A 64 5.23 0.97 -2.69
N ALA A 65 5.94 2.08 -2.98
CA ALA A 65 6.15 3.17 -2.04
C ALA A 65 4.82 3.79 -1.57
N MET A 66 3.95 4.16 -2.50
CA MET A 66 2.62 4.69 -2.17
C MET A 66 1.82 3.72 -1.30
N SER A 67 1.78 2.44 -1.66
CA SER A 67 1.05 1.44 -0.89
C SER A 67 1.59 1.29 0.53
N ARG A 68 2.91 1.32 0.68
CA ARG A 68 3.59 1.27 1.98
C ARG A 68 3.21 2.46 2.84
N ASP A 69 3.28 3.66 2.29
CA ASP A 69 3.01 4.89 3.04
C ASP A 69 1.55 4.97 3.49
N TYR A 70 0.61 4.57 2.64
CA TYR A 70 -0.81 4.49 3.00
C TYR A 70 -1.09 3.49 4.11
N LEU A 71 -0.39 2.35 4.11
CA LEU A 71 -0.51 1.35 5.17
C LEU A 71 0.04 1.86 6.50
N ILE A 72 1.21 2.52 6.49
CA ILE A 72 1.81 3.10 7.69
C ILE A 72 0.87 4.12 8.32
N GLU A 73 0.33 5.04 7.50
CA GLU A 73 -0.59 6.07 7.98
C GLU A 73 -1.87 5.43 8.56
N THR A 74 -2.45 4.45 7.86
CA THR A 74 -3.64 3.76 8.35
C THR A 74 -3.39 3.03 9.67
N ILE A 75 -2.27 2.31 9.78
CA ILE A 75 -1.88 1.59 11.01
C ILE A 75 -1.69 2.56 12.17
N SER A 76 -1.03 3.70 11.94
CA SER A 76 -0.83 4.74 12.94
C SER A 76 -2.17 5.21 13.53
N GLN A 77 -3.12 5.51 12.65
CA GLN A 77 -4.44 6.00 13.04
C GLN A 77 -5.30 4.92 13.73
N LEU A 78 -5.24 3.67 13.28
CA LEU A 78 -5.93 2.55 13.93
C LEU A 78 -5.38 2.29 15.34
N ARG A 79 -4.06 2.38 15.53
CA ARG A 79 -3.43 2.25 16.86
C ARG A 79 -3.86 3.39 17.78
N ALA A 80 -3.86 4.64 17.29
CA ALA A 80 -4.33 5.79 18.06
C ALA A 80 -5.81 5.63 18.47
N ALA A 81 -6.67 5.18 17.55
CA ALA A 81 -8.08 4.93 17.84
C ALA A 81 -8.29 3.81 18.87
N ASN A 82 -7.49 2.74 18.82
CA ASN A 82 -7.57 1.64 19.78
C ASN A 82 -7.09 2.05 21.17
N ALA A 83 -6.01 2.84 21.26
CA ALA A 83 -5.52 3.38 22.53
C ALA A 83 -6.56 4.31 23.20
N ALA A 84 -7.24 5.15 22.41
CA ALA A 84 -8.31 6.01 22.93
C ALA A 84 -9.54 5.23 23.45
N ARG A 85 -9.74 3.98 23.02
CA ARG A 85 -10.84 3.11 23.47
C ARG A 85 -10.49 2.29 24.73
N ASN A 86 -9.21 2.09 25.01
CA ASN A 86 -8.68 1.35 26.17
C ASN A 86 -7.62 2.21 26.90
N PRO A 87 -8.02 3.25 27.65
CA PRO A 87 -7.11 4.18 28.31
C PRO A 87 -6.30 3.54 29.44
#